data_AF-A0A8H5R5N4-F1
#
_entry.id   AF-A0A8H5R5N4-F1
#
_cell.length_a   1.000
_cell.length_b   1.000
_cell.length_c   1.000
_cell.angle_alpha   90.00
_cell.angle_beta   90.00
_cell.angle_gamma   90.00
#
_symmetry.space_group_name_H-M   'P 1'
#
loop_
_entity.id
_entity.type
_entity.pdbx_description
1 polymer ?
#
loop_
_entity_poly.entity_id
_entity_poly.type
_entity_poly.pdbx_seq_one_letter_code
_entity_poly.pdbx_strand_id
1 'polypeptide(L)'
;MAETGIDGWLRYKPLPSDVVDNFRPPKSIITLNGSKSSPVYTAGTELQDAFACIFEEQIPRTFKGCNHQNSIIVGTLDAYHDACGTAHLPAALEEDGFWLSVKGASVKIVGQNERGALYGACEYASMLSQGNFSEISYVSNPTNAIRWG
;
A
#
# COMPACT_ATOMS: atom_id res chain seq x y z
N MET A 1 3.24 3.74 33.51
CA MET A 1 4.37 2.91 33.01
C MET A 1 4.18 2.79 31.51
N ALA A 2 5.24 3.04 30.74
CA ALA A 2 5.20 3.33 29.32
C ALA A 2 4.72 2.13 28.48
N GLU A 3 3.82 2.42 27.54
CA GLU A 3 3.44 1.53 26.45
C GLU A 3 4.61 1.49 25.47
N THR A 4 5.46 0.47 25.57
CA THR A 4 6.52 0.25 24.59
C THR A 4 5.88 -0.29 23.30
N GLY A 5 5.86 0.53 22.24
CA GLY A 5 5.47 0.13 20.88
C GLY A 5 6.47 -0.85 20.26
N ILE A 6 6.58 -2.04 20.84
CA ILE A 6 7.50 -3.11 20.42
C ILE A 6 6.80 -4.32 19.80
N ASP A 7 5.49 -4.26 19.56
CA ASP A 7 4.79 -5.36 18.91
C ASP A 7 3.70 -4.87 17.95
N GLY A 8 4.07 -4.75 16.67
CA GLY A 8 3.14 -4.49 15.56
C GLY A 8 2.16 -5.63 15.29
N TRP A 9 2.33 -6.78 15.96
CA TRP A 9 1.52 -8.01 15.84
C TRP A 9 0.01 -7.81 16.03
N LEU A 10 -0.42 -6.79 16.79
CA LEU A 10 -1.85 -6.52 16.99
C LEU A 10 -2.51 -5.79 15.82
N ARG A 11 -1.74 -5.20 14.89
CA ARG A 11 -2.29 -4.41 13.78
C ARG A 11 -2.94 -5.28 12.71
N TYR A 12 -2.40 -6.47 12.51
CA TYR A 12 -2.84 -7.41 11.49
C TYR A 12 -3.14 -8.73 12.20
N LYS A 13 -4.40 -8.95 12.58
CA LYS A 13 -4.84 -10.24 13.11
C LYS A 13 -5.47 -11.05 11.99
N PRO A 14 -5.36 -12.39 12.03
CA PRO A 14 -6.07 -13.24 11.08
C PRO A 14 -7.57 -12.96 11.16
N LEU A 15 -8.18 -12.77 9.99
CA LEU A 15 -9.62 -12.56 9.89
C LEU A 15 -10.37 -13.90 9.95
N PRO A 16 -11.65 -13.90 10.36
CA PRO A 16 -12.48 -15.10 10.29
C PRO A 16 -12.53 -15.64 8.87
N SER A 17 -12.50 -16.96 8.70
CA SER A 17 -12.52 -17.63 7.39
C SER A 17 -13.70 -17.18 6.51
N ASP A 18 -14.88 -16.99 7.10
CA ASP A 18 -16.08 -16.51 6.40
C ASP A 18 -15.90 -15.11 5.77
N VAL A 19 -15.10 -14.25 6.40
CA VAL A 19 -14.79 -12.91 5.89
C VAL A 19 -13.83 -12.99 4.69
N VAL A 20 -12.87 -13.90 4.73
CA VAL A 20 -11.81 -13.99 3.71
C VAL A 20 -12.12 -14.96 2.56
N ASP A 21 -13.14 -15.82 2.68
CA ASP A 21 -13.48 -16.88 1.70
C ASP A 21 -13.63 -16.36 0.26
N ASN A 22 -14.20 -15.17 0.10
CA ASN A 22 -14.43 -14.55 -1.20
C ASN A 22 -13.33 -13.59 -1.64
N PHE A 23 -12.34 -13.32 -0.77
CA PHE A 23 -11.24 -12.43 -1.09
C PHE A 23 -10.15 -13.20 -1.85
N ARG A 24 -9.78 -12.69 -3.04
CA ARG A 24 -8.68 -13.24 -3.82
C ARG A 24 -7.45 -12.34 -3.66
N PRO A 25 -6.45 -12.77 -2.89
CA PRO A 25 -5.26 -11.97 -2.70
C PRO A 25 -4.49 -11.78 -4.02
N PRO A 26 -3.80 -10.63 -4.17
CA PRO A 26 -2.82 -10.44 -5.23
C PRO A 26 -1.68 -11.44 -5.07
N LYS A 27 -0.99 -11.77 -6.16
CA LYS A 27 0.07 -12.78 -6.22
C LYS A 27 1.47 -12.19 -6.09
N SER A 28 1.61 -10.87 -6.16
CA SER A 28 2.90 -10.21 -6.04
C SER A 28 2.76 -8.77 -5.56
N ILE A 29 3.80 -8.30 -4.89
CA ILE A 29 4.00 -6.88 -4.55
C ILE A 29 5.15 -6.36 -5.40
N ILE A 30 4.95 -5.21 -6.02
CA ILE A 30 5.93 -4.50 -6.85
C ILE A 30 6.21 -3.16 -6.17
N THR A 31 7.35 -3.05 -5.48
CA THR A 31 7.82 -1.81 -4.87
C THR A 31 8.74 -1.08 -5.84
N LEU A 32 8.25 -0.03 -6.49
CA LEU A 32 9.02 0.73 -7.47
C LEU A 32 10.07 1.60 -6.77
N ASN A 33 11.35 1.39 -7.11
CA ASN A 33 12.48 2.18 -6.63
C ASN A 33 12.73 2.13 -5.10
N GLY A 34 12.30 1.05 -4.44
CA GLY A 34 12.50 0.87 -2.99
C GLY A 34 13.90 0.39 -2.62
N SER A 35 14.81 1.29 -2.24
CA SER A 35 16.06 0.92 -1.56
C SER A 35 15.79 0.42 -0.14
N LYS A 36 16.61 -0.46 0.45
CA LYS A 36 16.33 -1.09 1.77
C LYS A 36 16.04 -0.13 2.95
N SER A 37 16.44 1.14 2.84
CA SER A 37 16.19 2.18 3.85
C SER A 37 15.10 3.18 3.45
N SER A 38 14.47 3.01 2.28
CA SER A 38 13.48 3.95 1.77
C SER A 38 12.09 3.72 2.39
N PRO A 39 11.26 4.77 2.50
CA PRO A 39 9.87 4.61 2.90
C PRO A 39 9.06 3.69 1.97
N VAL A 40 9.39 3.63 0.68
CA VAL A 40 8.75 2.68 -0.27
C VAL A 40 9.10 1.23 0.05
N TYR A 41 10.33 0.95 0.50
CA TYR A 41 10.68 -0.38 0.99
C TYR A 41 9.88 -0.76 2.24
N THR A 42 9.72 0.18 3.18
CA THR A 42 8.83 0.00 4.34
C THR A 42 7.39 -0.23 3.90
N ALA A 43 6.89 0.51 2.90
CA ALA A 43 5.54 0.32 2.35
C ALA A 43 5.32 -1.11 1.85
N GLY A 44 6.29 -1.67 1.12
CA GLY A 44 6.24 -3.07 0.72
C GLY A 44 6.28 -4.05 1.89
N THR A 45 7.05 -3.74 2.94
CA THR A 45 7.10 -4.57 4.16
C THR A 45 5.77 -4.56 4.91
N GLU A 46 5.14 -3.39 5.08
CA GLU A 46 3.81 -3.26 5.69
C GLU A 46 2.77 -4.12 4.96
N LEU A 47 2.82 -4.11 3.62
CA LEU A 47 1.94 -4.97 2.81
C LEU A 47 2.26 -6.46 3.06
N GLN A 48 3.52 -6.87 2.97
CA GLN A 48 3.88 -8.28 3.21
C GLN A 48 3.44 -8.77 4.60
N ASP A 49 3.62 -7.95 5.63
CA ASP A 49 3.23 -8.27 7.00
C ASP A 49 1.70 -8.37 7.13
N ALA A 50 0.96 -7.43 6.55
CA ALA A 50 -0.50 -7.47 6.53
C ALA A 50 -1.02 -8.76 5.87
N PHE A 51 -0.48 -9.15 4.71
CA PHE A 51 -0.93 -10.35 4.03
C PHE A 51 -0.55 -11.64 4.77
N ALA A 52 0.68 -11.70 5.31
CA ALA A 52 1.13 -12.83 6.10
C ALA A 52 0.30 -13.02 7.37
N CYS A 53 -0.10 -11.93 8.03
CA CYS A 53 -0.82 -11.99 9.28
C CYS A 53 -2.35 -12.12 9.12
N ILE A 54 -2.96 -11.47 8.12
CA ILE A 54 -4.41 -11.47 7.91
C ILE A 54 -4.89 -12.72 7.17
N PHE A 55 -4.14 -13.13 6.14
CA PHE A 55 -4.53 -14.21 5.22
C PHE A 55 -3.62 -15.44 5.29
N GLU A 56 -2.61 -15.42 6.18
CA GLU A 56 -1.60 -16.49 6.28
C GLU A 56 -0.86 -16.74 4.95
N GLU A 57 -0.80 -15.71 4.07
CA GLU A 57 -0.21 -15.83 2.74
C GLU A 57 1.06 -14.98 2.59
N GLN A 58 2.12 -15.63 2.11
CA GLN A 58 3.39 -14.98 1.81
C GLN A 58 3.44 -14.53 0.35
N ILE A 59 3.22 -13.24 0.12
CA ILE A 59 3.25 -12.68 -1.23
C ILE A 59 4.69 -12.26 -1.60
N PRO A 60 5.23 -12.73 -2.73
CA PRO A 60 6.57 -12.34 -3.18
C PRO A 60 6.64 -10.87 -3.56
N ARG A 61 7.74 -10.22 -3.19
CA ARG A 61 8.04 -8.82 -3.50
C ARG A 61 9.12 -8.70 -4.58
N THR A 62 8.89 -7.81 -5.54
CA THR A 62 9.86 -7.42 -6.58
C THR A 62 10.06 -5.91 -6.57
N PHE A 63 11.20 -5.44 -7.10
CA PHE A 63 11.60 -4.03 -7.03
C PHE A 63 11.58 -3.30 -8.38
N LYS A 64 11.01 -3.93 -9.41
CA LYS A 64 10.97 -3.41 -10.78
C LYS A 64 9.82 -4.03 -11.59
N GLY A 65 9.43 -3.33 -12.66
CA GLY A 65 8.40 -3.76 -13.61
C GLY A 65 7.04 -3.15 -13.31
N CYS A 66 6.07 -3.40 -14.18
CA CYS A 66 4.71 -2.86 -14.05
C CYS A 66 3.65 -3.86 -14.52
N ASN A 67 3.64 -5.05 -13.91
CA ASN A 67 2.61 -6.03 -14.21
C ASN A 67 1.32 -5.62 -13.48
N HIS A 68 0.27 -5.21 -14.21
CA HIS A 68 -1.06 -4.89 -13.66
C HIS A 68 -1.97 -6.12 -13.46
N GLN A 69 -1.48 -7.33 -13.68
CA GLN A 69 -2.25 -8.55 -13.51
C GLN A 69 -1.96 -9.18 -12.15
N ASN A 70 -2.96 -9.16 -11.28
CA ASN A 70 -2.99 -9.81 -9.97
C ASN A 70 -1.84 -9.37 -9.04
N SER A 71 -1.58 -8.07 -8.97
CA SER A 71 -0.43 -7.49 -8.25
C SER A 71 -0.82 -6.27 -7.42
N ILE A 72 0.04 -5.93 -6.46
CA ILE A 72 0.05 -4.62 -5.81
C ILE A 72 1.25 -3.86 -6.33
N ILE A 73 1.02 -2.66 -6.87
CA ILE A 73 2.09 -1.77 -7.32
C ILE A 73 2.13 -0.60 -6.35
N VAL A 74 3.28 -0.39 -5.71
CA VAL A 74 3.50 0.69 -4.74
C VAL A 74 4.76 1.47 -5.11
N GLY A 75 4.68 2.80 -5.11
CA GLY A 75 5.82 3.64 -5.46
C GLY A 75 5.47 5.13 -5.48
N THR A 76 6.45 5.95 -5.82
CA THR A 76 6.24 7.38 -6.06
C THR A 76 5.60 7.60 -7.43
N LEU A 77 4.98 8.76 -7.63
CA LEU A 77 4.40 9.16 -8.92
C LEU A 77 5.43 9.12 -10.04
N ASP A 78 6.64 9.63 -9.79
CA ASP A 78 7.78 9.56 -10.71
C ASP A 78 8.20 8.12 -11.05
N ALA A 79 8.40 7.26 -10.03
CA ALA A 79 8.80 5.88 -10.26
C ALA A 79 7.70 5.07 -10.97
N TYR A 80 6.43 5.40 -10.72
CA TYR A 80 5.30 4.82 -11.45
C TYR A 80 5.29 5.29 -12.90
N HIS A 81 5.51 6.58 -13.17
CA HIS A 81 5.60 7.10 -14.53
C HIS A 81 6.70 6.40 -15.34
N ASP A 82 7.88 6.23 -14.75
CA ASP A 82 9.02 5.54 -15.39
C ASP A 82 8.69 4.07 -15.72
N ALA A 83 8.09 3.34 -14.76
CA ALA A 83 7.85 1.91 -14.91
C ALA A 83 6.57 1.55 -15.69
N CYS A 84 5.52 2.37 -15.57
CA CYS A 84 4.15 2.07 -16.01
C CYS A 84 3.61 3.04 -17.06
N GLY A 85 4.27 4.19 -17.27
CA GLY A 85 3.75 5.30 -18.05
C GLY A 85 2.77 6.19 -17.28
N THR A 86 2.17 7.15 -17.98
CA THR A 86 1.33 8.22 -17.39
C THR A 86 -0.17 7.95 -17.45
N ALA A 87 -0.59 6.83 -18.07
CA ALA A 87 -2.00 6.52 -18.25
C ALA A 87 -2.67 6.13 -16.92
N HIS A 88 -3.91 6.58 -16.72
CA HIS A 88 -4.75 6.25 -15.55
C HIS A 88 -4.25 6.78 -14.20
N LEU A 89 -3.51 7.89 -14.21
CA LEU A 89 -3.10 8.58 -12.98
C LEU A 89 -4.07 9.72 -12.62
N PRO A 90 -4.15 10.06 -11.32
CA PRO A 90 -4.98 11.17 -10.84
C PRO A 90 -4.46 12.53 -11.34
N ALA A 91 -5.32 13.56 -11.26
CA ALA A 91 -5.05 14.89 -11.81
C ALA A 91 -3.94 15.68 -11.08
N ALA A 92 -3.63 15.37 -9.82
CA ALA A 92 -2.44 15.82 -9.09
C ALA A 92 -2.44 15.17 -7.69
N LEU A 93 -1.25 14.99 -7.11
CA LEU A 93 -1.07 14.62 -5.70
C LEU A 93 -0.33 15.76 -4.99
N GLU A 94 -0.80 16.13 -3.80
CA GLU A 94 -0.11 17.13 -2.97
C GLU A 94 1.11 16.52 -2.27
N GLU A 95 1.93 17.35 -1.62
CA GLU A 95 3.04 16.85 -0.81
C GLU A 95 2.53 15.84 0.22
N ASP A 96 3.24 14.70 0.34
CA ASP A 96 2.88 13.58 1.20
C ASP A 96 1.51 12.92 0.89
N GLY A 97 0.81 13.37 -0.17
CA GLY A 97 -0.43 12.78 -0.65
C GLY A 97 -0.22 11.47 -1.41
N PHE A 98 -1.28 10.70 -1.56
CA PHE A 98 -1.28 9.45 -2.32
C PHE A 98 -2.60 9.18 -3.03
N TRP A 99 -2.52 8.32 -4.03
CA TRP A 99 -3.65 7.71 -4.70
C TRP A 99 -3.69 6.23 -4.40
N LEU A 100 -4.84 5.78 -3.91
CA LEU A 100 -5.15 4.37 -3.70
C LEU A 100 -6.21 3.95 -4.71
N SER A 101 -5.95 2.88 -5.45
CA SER A 101 -6.91 2.26 -6.36
C SER A 101 -6.90 0.75 -6.17
N VAL A 102 -8.03 0.20 -5.74
CA VAL A 102 -8.27 -1.24 -5.56
C VAL A 102 -9.24 -1.71 -6.65
N LYS A 103 -9.06 -1.21 -7.89
CA LYS A 103 -9.97 -1.49 -9.02
C LYS A 103 -9.35 -2.45 -10.02
N GLY A 104 -10.18 -3.38 -10.51
CA GLY A 104 -9.78 -4.32 -11.55
C GLY A 104 -8.76 -5.34 -11.04
N ALA A 105 -7.79 -5.71 -11.88
CA ALA A 105 -6.87 -6.81 -11.59
C ALA A 105 -5.64 -6.41 -10.75
N SER A 106 -5.48 -5.15 -10.33
CA SER A 106 -4.32 -4.70 -9.56
C SER A 106 -4.69 -3.66 -8.53
N VAL A 107 -3.97 -3.66 -7.42
CA VAL A 107 -3.96 -2.56 -6.47
C VAL A 107 -2.85 -1.58 -6.84
N LYS A 108 -3.14 -0.29 -6.88
CA LYS A 108 -2.18 0.79 -7.19
C LYS A 108 -2.13 1.73 -6.00
N ILE A 109 -0.92 1.93 -5.47
CA ILE A 109 -0.63 2.79 -4.33
C ILE A 109 0.48 3.75 -4.79
N VAL A 110 0.07 4.93 -5.24
CA VAL A 110 1.00 5.91 -5.82
C VAL A 110 1.07 7.13 -4.93
N GLY A 111 2.20 7.33 -4.27
CA GLY A 111 2.46 8.53 -3.46
C GLY A 111 3.05 9.65 -4.28
N GLN A 112 2.83 10.90 -3.90
CA GLN A 112 3.56 12.01 -4.53
C GLN A 112 5.07 11.90 -4.25
N ASN A 113 5.41 11.40 -3.08
CA ASN A 113 6.76 11.09 -2.65
C ASN A 113 6.76 9.73 -1.92
N GLU A 114 7.92 9.32 -1.42
CA GLU A 114 8.06 8.01 -0.75
C GLU A 114 7.18 7.90 0.51
N ARG A 115 6.96 9.02 1.23
CA ARG A 115 6.13 9.06 2.44
C ARG A 115 4.65 8.87 2.10
N GLY A 116 4.17 9.53 1.05
CA GLY A 116 2.81 9.30 0.55
C GLY A 116 2.57 7.84 0.16
N ALA A 117 3.55 7.19 -0.49
CA ALA A 117 3.44 5.78 -0.86
C ALA A 117 3.35 4.86 0.37
N LEU A 118 4.12 5.17 1.43
CA LEU A 118 4.02 4.50 2.71
C LEU A 118 2.64 4.72 3.37
N TYR A 119 2.11 5.94 3.35
CA TYR A 119 0.78 6.23 3.91
C TYR A 119 -0.32 5.46 3.18
N GLY A 120 -0.29 5.41 1.85
CA GLY A 120 -1.26 4.63 1.09
C GLY A 120 -1.16 3.12 1.33
N ALA A 121 0.06 2.58 1.55
CA ALA A 121 0.24 1.17 1.90
C ALA A 121 -0.30 0.86 3.30
N CYS A 122 -0.02 1.71 4.27
CA CYS A 122 -0.59 1.63 5.63
C CYS A 122 -2.11 1.70 5.63
N GLU A 123 -2.69 2.55 4.79
CA GLU A 123 -4.15 2.68 4.65
C GLU A 123 -4.77 1.44 4.03
N TYR A 124 -4.20 0.93 2.93
CA TYR A 124 -4.67 -0.32 2.33
C TYR A 124 -4.56 -1.50 3.29
N ALA A 125 -3.43 -1.63 4.01
CA ALA A 125 -3.26 -2.65 5.04
C ALA A 125 -4.30 -2.53 6.18
N SER A 126 -4.64 -1.31 6.57
CA SER A 126 -5.71 -1.02 7.54
C SER A 126 -7.10 -1.42 7.03
N MET A 127 -7.38 -1.20 5.73
CA MET A 127 -8.63 -1.67 5.13
C MET A 127 -8.72 -3.20 5.16
N LEU A 128 -7.65 -3.88 4.77
CA LEU A 128 -7.58 -5.33 4.80
C LEU A 128 -7.80 -5.88 6.20
N SER A 129 -7.19 -5.29 7.23
CA SER A 129 -7.33 -5.77 8.61
C SER A 129 -8.73 -5.58 9.20
N GLN A 130 -9.53 -4.69 8.61
CA GLN A 130 -10.93 -4.46 8.95
C GLN A 130 -11.88 -5.35 8.12
N GLY A 131 -11.36 -6.21 7.25
CA GLY A 131 -12.18 -7.01 6.32
C GLY A 131 -12.85 -6.18 5.22
N ASN A 132 -12.34 -4.98 4.94
CA ASN A 132 -12.87 -4.10 3.91
C ASN A 132 -12.17 -4.33 2.57
N PHE A 133 -12.82 -5.09 1.69
CA PHE A 133 -12.32 -5.43 0.34
C PHE A 133 -13.00 -4.64 -0.77
N SER A 134 -13.53 -3.44 -0.47
CA SER A 134 -14.29 -2.63 -1.41
C SER A 134 -13.43 -2.17 -2.60
N GLU A 135 -14.02 -2.16 -3.81
CA GLU A 135 -13.40 -1.62 -5.02
C GLU A 135 -13.44 -0.07 -5.03
N ILE A 136 -12.44 0.53 -4.39
CA ILE A 136 -12.32 1.99 -4.25
C ILE A 136 -11.28 2.58 -5.18
N SER A 137 -11.41 3.88 -5.47
CA SER A 137 -10.29 4.66 -5.98
C SER A 137 -10.43 6.12 -5.60
N TYR A 138 -9.44 6.67 -4.89
CA TYR A 138 -9.44 8.06 -4.45
C TYR A 138 -8.02 8.59 -4.22
N VAL A 139 -7.91 9.91 -4.21
CA VAL A 139 -6.72 10.65 -3.75
C VAL A 139 -6.94 11.06 -2.30
N SER A 140 -5.92 10.86 -1.46
CA SER A 140 -5.88 11.35 -0.09
C SER A 140 -4.65 12.23 0.06
N ASN A 141 -4.87 13.48 0.45
CA ASN A 141 -3.81 14.44 0.72
C ASN A 141 -3.86 14.80 2.21
N PRO A 142 -2.71 14.89 2.89
CA PRO A 142 -2.70 15.28 4.29
C PRO A 142 -3.24 16.71 4.44
N THR A 143 -4.30 16.86 5.26
CA THR A 143 -4.98 18.15 5.47
C THR A 143 -4.22 19.16 6.32
N ASN A 144 -3.00 18.85 6.79
CA ASN A 144 -2.27 19.70 7.71
C ASN A 144 -0.82 19.89 7.27
N ALA A 145 -0.54 21.02 6.62
CA ALA A 145 0.74 21.67 6.79
C ALA A 145 0.90 21.98 8.29
N ILE A 146 1.52 21.09 9.06
CA ILE A 146 1.76 21.33 10.48
C ILE A 146 2.73 22.51 10.59
N ARG A 147 2.20 23.71 10.84
CA ARG A 147 2.99 24.85 11.31
C ARG A 147 3.20 24.68 12.81
N TRP A 148 4.29 24.04 13.19
CA TRP A 148 4.84 24.24 14.53
C TRP A 148 5.34 25.69 14.58
N GLY A 149 4.55 26.57 15.21
CA GLY A 149 4.97 27.92 15.58
C GLY A 149 5.73 27.92 16.89
#